data_AF-A0A661CP05-F1
#
_entry.id   AF-A0A661CP05-F1
#
_cell.length_a   1.000
_cell.length_b   1.000
_cell.length_c   1.000
_cell.angle_alpha   90.00
_cell.angle_beta   90.00
_cell.angle_gamma   90.00
#
_symmetry.space_group_name_H-M   'P 1'
#
loop_
_entity.id
_entity.type
_entity.pdbx_description
1 polymer ?
#
loop_
_entity_poly.entity_id
_entity_poly.type
_entity_poly.pdbx_seq_one_letter_code
_entity_poly.pdbx_strand_id
1 'polypeptide(L)'
;MSIVLIDLKDRIITDDGTVVVKHDFLVKKALSGEAFTNYIAVEDKDISLYNRRKGMKGGKHSIELWEDDGEIAGVPESCYDWNIPEPYYSMDIEDYIITKFEEKGLQGDEYEDRLSQELIEIDKRDMIMFIRCAIYMVDVFRKKKVVWGVGRGSSCASLVLYILDVNRVDPVKYDIPITEFFKRG
;
A
#
# COMPACT_ATOMS: atom_id res chain seq x y z
N MET A 1 -22.22 -4.02 1.98
CA MET A 1 -23.46 -3.83 1.22
C MET A 1 -22.98 -3.20 -0.07
N SER A 2 -22.87 -4.05 -1.07
CA SER A 2 -22.06 -3.90 -2.28
C SER A 2 -22.51 -4.96 -3.31
N ILE A 3 -22.20 -4.76 -4.59
CA ILE A 3 -22.58 -5.68 -5.67
C ILE A 3 -21.44 -6.62 -6.06
N VAL A 4 -21.79 -7.73 -6.70
CA VAL A 4 -20.83 -8.63 -7.33
C VAL A 4 -20.16 -7.93 -8.53
N LEU A 5 -18.85 -7.74 -8.46
CA LEU A 5 -18.05 -7.25 -9.60
C LEU A 5 -17.42 -8.41 -10.38
N ILE A 6 -16.77 -9.34 -9.68
CA ILE A 6 -16.13 -10.53 -10.26
C ILE A 6 -16.50 -11.76 -9.45
N ASP A 7 -17.12 -12.74 -10.09
CA ASP A 7 -17.42 -14.03 -9.48
C ASP A 7 -16.35 -15.08 -9.84
N LEU A 8 -15.63 -15.59 -8.84
CA LEU A 8 -14.64 -16.65 -8.98
C LEU A 8 -15.14 -17.96 -8.35
N LYS A 9 -14.42 -19.05 -8.63
CA LYS A 9 -14.81 -20.38 -8.14
C LYS A 9 -14.89 -20.47 -6.62
N ASP A 10 -14.00 -19.79 -5.89
CA ASP A 10 -13.83 -19.90 -4.45
C ASP A 10 -14.14 -18.60 -3.69
N ARG A 11 -14.32 -17.48 -4.38
CA ARG A 11 -14.59 -16.15 -3.81
C ARG A 11 -15.31 -15.24 -4.80
N ILE A 12 -15.90 -14.18 -4.29
CA ILE A 12 -16.45 -13.05 -5.02
C ILE A 12 -15.62 -11.82 -4.68
N ILE A 13 -15.37 -10.98 -5.67
CA ILE A 13 -14.83 -9.64 -5.47
C ILE A 13 -15.97 -8.68 -5.76
N THR A 14 -16.28 -7.83 -4.79
CA THR A 14 -17.34 -6.82 -4.89
C THR A 14 -16.84 -5.53 -5.52
N ASP A 15 -17.74 -4.60 -5.84
CA ASP A 15 -17.42 -3.29 -6.41
C ASP A 15 -16.65 -2.37 -5.45
N ASP A 16 -16.78 -2.59 -4.14
CA ASP A 16 -16.00 -1.93 -3.09
C ASP A 16 -14.61 -2.57 -2.85
N GLY A 17 -14.27 -3.62 -3.60
CA GLY A 17 -13.00 -4.34 -3.47
C GLY A 17 -12.96 -5.39 -2.35
N THR A 18 -14.07 -5.61 -1.64
CA THR A 18 -14.18 -6.65 -0.61
C THR A 18 -14.08 -8.05 -1.21
N VAL A 19 -13.36 -8.94 -0.53
CA VAL A 19 -13.25 -10.35 -0.91
C VAL A 19 -14.20 -11.19 -0.06
N VAL A 20 -15.27 -11.66 -0.69
CA VAL A 20 -16.28 -12.50 -0.07
C VAL A 20 -15.99 -13.97 -0.41
N VAL A 21 -15.73 -14.82 0.57
CA VAL A 21 -15.39 -16.23 0.34
C VAL A 21 -16.63 -17.12 0.23
N LYS A 22 -16.56 -18.16 -0.60
CA LYS A 22 -17.59 -19.19 -0.70
C LYS A 22 -17.36 -20.29 0.34
N HIS A 23 -18.42 -21.02 0.67
CA HIS A 23 -18.38 -22.14 1.62
C HIS A 23 -17.21 -23.12 1.38
N ASP A 24 -17.00 -23.55 0.13
CA ASP A 24 -15.94 -24.50 -0.23
C ASP A 24 -14.53 -24.03 0.14
N PHE A 25 -14.28 -22.72 0.13
CA PHE A 25 -12.99 -22.15 0.52
C PHE A 25 -12.78 -22.26 2.03
N LEU A 26 -13.82 -21.94 2.80
CA LEU A 26 -13.79 -22.03 4.27
C LEU A 26 -13.57 -23.47 4.74
N VAL A 27 -14.23 -24.45 4.11
CA VAL A 27 -14.02 -25.86 4.43
C VAL A 27 -12.57 -26.27 4.22
N LYS A 28 -11.95 -25.87 3.09
CA LYS A 28 -10.54 -26.17 2.82
C LYS A 28 -9.61 -25.56 3.87
N LYS A 29 -9.85 -24.30 4.28
CA LYS A 29 -9.08 -23.63 5.34
C LYS A 29 -9.26 -24.27 6.71
N ALA A 30 -10.48 -24.69 7.03
CA ALA A 30 -10.76 -25.41 8.28
C ALA A 30 -10.02 -26.76 8.33
N LEU A 31 -10.00 -27.49 7.21
CA LEU A 31 -9.30 -28.77 7.09
C LEU A 31 -7.77 -28.61 7.11
N SER A 32 -7.23 -27.49 6.65
CA SER A 32 -5.79 -27.21 6.71
C SER A 32 -5.31 -26.79 8.10
N GLY A 33 -6.22 -26.61 9.08
CA GLY A 33 -5.89 -26.19 10.43
C GLY A 33 -5.58 -24.69 10.57
N GLU A 34 -5.84 -23.90 9.52
CA GLU A 34 -5.67 -22.45 9.56
C GLU A 34 -6.87 -21.76 10.19
N ALA A 35 -6.66 -20.58 10.79
CA ALA A 35 -7.75 -19.76 11.30
C ALA A 35 -8.62 -19.22 10.14
N PHE A 36 -9.94 -19.40 10.24
CA PHE A 36 -10.91 -18.99 9.21
C PHE A 36 -11.99 -18.04 9.73
N THR A 37 -11.72 -17.32 10.82
CA THR A 37 -12.72 -16.50 11.53
C THR A 37 -12.81 -15.06 11.06
N ASN A 38 -11.83 -14.57 10.29
CA ASN A 38 -11.75 -13.16 9.86
C ASN A 38 -12.13 -13.01 8.37
N TYR A 39 -13.00 -13.89 7.88
CA TYR A 39 -13.46 -13.87 6.50
C TYR A 39 -14.90 -13.40 6.46
N ILE A 40 -15.24 -12.69 5.39
CA ILE A 40 -16.60 -12.35 5.02
C ILE A 40 -17.05 -13.45 4.05
N ALA A 41 -18.20 -14.08 4.29
CA ALA A 41 -18.65 -15.23 3.51
C ALA A 41 -20.06 -15.08 2.96
N VAL A 42 -20.31 -15.72 1.82
CA VAL A 42 -21.67 -15.87 1.29
C VAL A 42 -22.50 -16.68 2.28
N GLU A 43 -23.78 -16.31 2.45
CA GLU A 43 -24.69 -17.05 3.31
C GLU A 43 -24.76 -18.54 2.93
N ASP A 44 -24.47 -19.40 3.89
CA ASP A 44 -24.60 -20.85 3.77
C ASP A 44 -25.13 -21.44 5.09
N LYS A 45 -25.88 -22.53 5.00
CA LYS A 45 -26.49 -23.21 6.16
C LYS A 45 -25.45 -23.63 7.19
N ASP A 46 -24.28 -24.11 6.75
CA ASP A 46 -23.23 -24.60 7.63
C ASP A 46 -22.52 -23.46 8.35
N ILE A 47 -22.35 -22.31 7.68
CA ILE A 47 -21.79 -21.08 8.27
C ILE A 47 -22.75 -20.52 9.33
N SER A 48 -24.04 -20.46 9.01
CA SER A 48 -25.08 -20.04 9.94
C SER A 48 -25.17 -20.94 11.18
N LEU A 49 -25.02 -22.26 11.00
CA LEU A 49 -24.97 -23.22 12.09
C LEU A 49 -23.70 -23.06 12.95
N TYR A 50 -22.55 -22.82 12.31
CA TYR A 50 -21.29 -22.54 12.99
C TYR A 50 -21.38 -21.28 13.88
N ASN A 51 -21.87 -20.17 13.31
CA ASN A 51 -22.04 -18.90 14.01
C ASN A 51 -22.99 -19.05 15.21
N ARG A 52 -24.12 -19.75 15.04
CA ARG A 52 -25.07 -20.04 16.13
C ARG A 52 -24.44 -20.84 17.28
N ARG A 53 -23.67 -21.88 16.95
CA ARG A 53 -22.99 -22.72 17.96
C ARG A 53 -21.90 -21.96 18.72
N LYS A 54 -21.22 -21.01 18.08
CA LYS A 54 -20.18 -20.18 18.72
C LYS A 54 -20.77 -19.07 19.60
N GLY A 55 -21.87 -18.45 19.17
CA GLY A 55 -22.61 -17.46 19.97
C GLY A 55 -23.09 -18.01 21.32
N MET A 56 -23.49 -19.30 21.36
CA MET A 56 -23.86 -19.97 22.62
C MET A 56 -22.68 -20.21 23.59
N LYS A 57 -21.43 -20.14 23.13
CA LYS A 57 -20.23 -20.39 23.95
C LYS A 57 -19.43 -19.14 24.30
N GLY A 58 -19.98 -17.94 24.06
CA GLY A 58 -19.29 -16.67 24.37
C GLY A 58 -18.02 -16.43 23.54
N GLY A 59 -17.89 -17.08 22.39
CA GLY A 59 -16.70 -16.99 21.54
C GLY A 59 -16.69 -15.72 20.68
N LYS A 60 -15.60 -14.96 20.73
CA LYS A 60 -15.39 -13.67 20.04
C LYS A 60 -15.13 -13.75 18.52
N HIS A 61 -15.36 -14.91 17.89
CA HIS A 61 -14.87 -15.24 16.54
C HIS A 61 -16.01 -15.82 15.68
N SER A 62 -16.87 -14.95 15.16
CA SER A 62 -17.92 -15.28 14.18
C SER A 62 -17.46 -14.92 12.76
N ILE A 63 -17.95 -15.67 11.77
CA ILE A 63 -17.76 -15.34 10.36
C ILE A 63 -18.79 -14.27 10.01
N GLU A 64 -18.35 -13.16 9.41
CA GLU A 64 -19.24 -12.12 8.92
C GLU A 64 -19.94 -12.62 7.66
N LEU A 65 -21.27 -12.47 7.61
CA LEU A 65 -22.06 -12.83 6.44
C LEU A 65 -22.16 -11.61 5.52
N TRP A 66 -21.90 -11.82 4.24
CA TRP A 66 -22.13 -10.80 3.23
C TRP A 66 -23.56 -10.87 2.72
N GLU A 67 -24.17 -9.69 2.59
CA GLU A 67 -25.48 -9.48 1.97
C GLU A 67 -25.28 -8.67 0.69
N ASP A 68 -25.76 -9.23 -0.42
CA ASP A 68 -25.92 -8.52 -1.70
C ASP A 68 -27.23 -7.73 -1.63
N ASP A 69 -27.12 -6.43 -1.43
CA ASP A 69 -28.25 -5.51 -1.38
C ASP A 69 -28.56 -4.87 -2.75
N GLY A 70 -27.76 -5.19 -3.78
CA GLY A 70 -27.94 -4.66 -5.14
C GLY A 70 -27.54 -3.20 -5.30
N GLU A 71 -26.90 -2.58 -4.30
CA GLU A 71 -26.47 -1.17 -4.35
C GLU A 71 -24.97 -1.06 -4.67
N ILE A 72 -24.62 -0.12 -5.57
CA ILE A 72 -23.23 0.20 -5.88
C ILE A 72 -22.66 0.99 -4.70
N ALA A 73 -21.72 0.39 -3.98
CA ALA A 73 -21.00 1.01 -2.88
C ALA A 73 -19.80 1.82 -3.37
N GLY A 74 -19.17 1.38 -4.46
CA GLY A 74 -17.92 1.96 -4.94
C GLY A 74 -16.76 1.75 -3.97
N VAL A 75 -15.58 2.26 -4.33
CA VAL A 75 -14.36 2.11 -3.51
C VAL A 75 -14.54 2.87 -2.19
N PRO A 76 -14.34 2.21 -1.03
CA PRO A 76 -14.45 2.87 0.28
C PRO A 76 -13.53 4.08 0.39
N GLU A 77 -13.98 5.13 1.08
CA GLU A 77 -13.19 6.35 1.26
C GLU A 77 -11.83 6.08 1.93
N SER A 78 -11.80 5.08 2.82
CA SER A 78 -10.57 4.64 3.50
C SER A 78 -9.50 4.04 2.57
N CYS A 79 -9.86 3.65 1.35
CA CYS A 79 -8.87 3.20 0.36
C CYS A 79 -8.03 4.35 -0.21
N TYR A 80 -8.47 5.60 -0.02
CA TYR A 80 -7.70 6.79 -0.40
C TYR A 80 -6.78 7.28 0.74
N ASP A 81 -6.91 6.71 1.94
CA ASP A 81 -6.07 7.07 3.08
C ASP A 81 -4.68 6.42 2.99
N TRP A 82 -3.66 7.18 3.40
CA TRP A 82 -2.30 6.66 3.49
C TRP A 82 -2.14 5.80 4.74
N ASN A 83 -1.99 4.49 4.56
CA ASN A 83 -1.75 3.56 5.66
C ASN A 83 -0.28 3.56 6.11
N ILE A 84 0.15 4.64 6.78
CA ILE A 84 1.50 4.79 7.35
C ILE A 84 1.42 5.14 8.84
N PRO A 85 2.42 4.77 9.67
CA PRO A 85 2.42 5.11 11.10
C PRO A 85 2.55 6.62 11.37
N GLU A 86 1.93 7.08 12.46
CA GLU A 86 1.91 8.50 12.90
C GLU A 86 3.27 9.23 12.88
N PRO A 87 4.40 8.62 13.29
CA PRO A 87 5.70 9.29 13.24
C PRO A 87 6.12 9.76 11.83
N TYR A 88 5.62 9.11 10.78
CA TYR A 88 5.90 9.49 9.40
C TYR A 88 4.97 10.58 8.89
N TYR A 89 3.76 10.71 9.45
CA TYR A 89 2.79 11.76 9.09
C TYR A 89 3.26 13.17 9.48
N SER A 90 3.97 13.30 10.58
CA SER A 90 4.47 14.59 11.10
C SER A 90 5.94 14.85 10.77
N MET A 91 6.57 13.98 9.97
CA MET A 91 7.97 14.12 9.58
C MET A 91 8.18 15.34 8.68
N ASP A 92 9.21 16.13 9.00
CA ASP A 92 9.76 17.16 8.12
C ASP A 92 10.57 16.48 7.03
N ILE A 93 10.02 16.48 5.82
CA ILE A 93 10.63 15.76 4.69
C ILE A 93 11.83 16.51 4.12
N GLU A 94 11.85 17.84 4.19
CA GLU A 94 12.92 18.65 3.59
C GLU A 94 14.20 18.47 4.39
N ASP A 95 14.11 18.64 5.71
CA ASP A 95 15.22 18.42 6.63
C ASP A 95 15.75 16.98 6.56
N TYR A 96 14.84 16.00 6.47
CA TYR A 96 15.20 14.59 6.31
C TYR A 96 15.96 14.33 5.00
N ILE A 97 15.50 14.88 3.87
CA ILE A 97 16.15 14.70 2.57
C ILE A 97 17.53 15.39 2.56
N ILE A 98 17.64 16.60 3.11
CA ILE A 98 18.91 17.33 3.21
C ILE A 98 19.92 16.54 4.05
N THR A 99 19.51 16.06 5.22
CA THR A 99 20.35 15.19 6.07
C THR A 99 20.81 13.95 5.30
N LYS A 100 19.92 13.29 4.56
CA LYS A 100 20.26 12.10 3.76
C LYS A 100 21.17 12.42 2.57
N PHE A 101 21.00 13.60 1.97
CA PHE A 101 21.84 14.08 0.89
C PHE A 101 23.28 14.26 1.35
N GLU A 102 23.48 14.90 2.51
CA GLU A 102 24.78 15.05 3.15
C GLU A 102 25.41 13.70 3.53
N GLU A 103 24.62 12.78 4.13
CA GLU A 103 25.08 11.43 4.48
C GLU A 103 25.56 10.62 3.27
N LYS A 104 24.96 10.81 2.10
CA LYS A 104 25.40 10.15 0.86
C LYS A 104 26.70 10.73 0.29
N GLY A 105 27.13 11.90 0.76
CA GLY A 105 28.35 12.56 0.28
C GLY A 105 28.25 12.99 -1.18
N LEU A 106 27.05 13.30 -1.67
CA LEU A 106 26.86 13.89 -2.99
C LEU A 106 27.33 15.35 -2.94
N GLN A 107 28.15 15.76 -3.91
CA GLN A 107 28.76 17.10 -3.94
C GLN A 107 28.74 17.65 -5.37
N GLY A 108 28.58 18.98 -5.48
CA GLY A 108 28.67 19.73 -6.72
C GLY A 108 27.35 20.44 -7.08
N ASP A 109 27.49 21.57 -7.77
CA ASP A 109 26.39 22.46 -8.14
C ASP A 109 25.26 21.73 -8.88
N GLU A 110 25.60 20.75 -9.73
CA GLU A 110 24.60 19.96 -10.48
C GLU A 110 23.65 19.16 -9.56
N TYR A 111 24.15 18.62 -8.45
CA TYR A 111 23.33 17.88 -7.50
C TYR A 111 22.46 18.80 -6.66
N GLU A 112 23.00 19.94 -6.23
CA GLU A 112 22.26 20.95 -5.44
C GLU A 112 21.14 21.58 -6.27
N ASP A 113 21.44 21.98 -7.52
CA ASP A 113 20.46 22.50 -8.47
C ASP A 113 19.36 21.47 -8.75
N ARG A 114 19.74 20.21 -8.96
CA ARG A 114 18.79 19.12 -9.20
C ARG A 114 17.90 18.87 -7.98
N LEU A 115 18.48 18.85 -6.78
CA LEU A 115 17.74 18.64 -5.54
C LEU A 115 16.73 19.78 -5.32
N SER A 116 17.16 21.04 -5.50
CA SER A 116 16.29 22.21 -5.39
C SER A 116 15.11 22.13 -6.38
N GLN A 117 15.37 21.78 -7.63
CA GLN A 117 14.32 21.60 -8.64
C GLN A 117 13.32 20.51 -8.27
N GLU A 118 13.78 19.36 -7.76
CA GLU A 118 12.90 18.27 -7.36
C GLU A 118 12.05 18.61 -6.15
N LEU A 119 12.62 19.26 -5.12
CA LEU A 119 11.86 19.71 -3.95
C LEU A 119 10.74 20.68 -4.34
N ILE A 120 11.01 21.62 -5.26
CA ILE A 120 10.01 22.55 -5.79
C ILE A 120 8.89 21.81 -6.53
N GLU A 121 9.21 20.79 -7.36
CA GLU A 121 8.18 20.01 -8.06
C GLU A 121 7.37 19.10 -7.12
N ILE A 122 7.98 18.58 -6.05
CA ILE A 122 7.30 17.78 -5.03
C ILE A 122 6.25 18.62 -4.31
N ASP A 123 6.62 19.83 -3.88
CA ASP A 123 5.72 20.77 -3.20
C ASP A 123 4.57 21.20 -4.12
N LYS A 124 4.88 21.62 -5.35
CA LYS A 124 3.87 22.02 -6.35
C LYS A 124 2.83 20.95 -6.67
N ARG A 125 3.17 19.67 -6.51
CA ARG A 125 2.33 18.52 -6.87
C ARG A 125 1.73 17.81 -5.65
N ASP A 126 1.89 18.37 -4.45
CA ASP A 126 1.44 17.80 -3.19
C ASP A 126 1.91 16.33 -2.99
N MET A 127 3.16 16.07 -3.35
CA MET A 127 3.76 14.72 -3.28
C MET A 127 4.39 14.42 -1.91
N ILE A 128 4.20 15.29 -0.92
CA ILE A 128 4.80 15.16 0.42
C ILE A 128 4.40 13.82 1.07
N MET A 129 3.11 13.45 1.00
CA MET A 129 2.63 12.19 1.56
C MET A 129 3.20 10.97 0.82
N PHE A 130 3.39 11.06 -0.48
CA PHE A 130 4.05 10.02 -1.26
C PHE A 130 5.50 9.81 -0.80
N ILE A 131 6.24 10.89 -0.56
CA ILE A 131 7.63 10.82 -0.05
C ILE A 131 7.67 10.19 1.35
N ARG A 132 6.78 10.60 2.26
CA ARG A 132 6.65 9.98 3.60
C ARG A 132 6.40 8.48 3.54
N CYS A 133 5.52 8.06 2.63
CA CYS A 133 5.26 6.64 2.39
C CYS A 133 6.51 5.92 1.85
N ALA A 134 7.26 6.53 0.92
CA ALA A 134 8.50 5.96 0.40
C ALA A 134 9.55 5.74 1.49
N ILE A 135 9.73 6.71 2.39
CA ILE A 135 10.62 6.60 3.56
C ILE A 135 10.18 5.42 4.45
N TYR A 136 8.90 5.37 4.80
CA TYR A 136 8.33 4.27 5.61
C TYR A 136 8.57 2.90 4.96
N MET A 137 8.34 2.77 3.66
CA MET A 137 8.56 1.52 2.94
C MET A 137 10.02 1.06 3.03
N VAL A 138 10.97 1.97 2.77
CA VAL A 138 12.41 1.66 2.83
C VAL A 138 12.82 1.25 4.25
N ASP A 139 12.35 1.96 5.28
CA ASP A 139 12.61 1.63 6.68
C ASP A 139 12.09 0.23 7.05
N VAL A 140 10.86 -0.09 6.64
CA VAL A 140 10.26 -1.42 6.87
C VAL A 140 11.07 -2.49 6.17
N PHE A 141 11.48 -2.27 4.92
CA PHE A 141 12.28 -3.24 4.19
C PHE A 141 13.65 -3.46 4.85
N ARG A 142 14.34 -2.40 5.30
CA ARG A 142 15.60 -2.52 6.05
C ARG A 142 15.41 -3.29 7.35
N LYS A 143 14.40 -2.93 8.14
CA LYS A 143 14.09 -3.57 9.43
C LYS A 143 13.78 -5.06 9.26
N LYS A 144 13.06 -5.41 8.19
CA LYS A 144 12.70 -6.81 7.88
C LYS A 144 13.76 -7.54 7.04
N LYS A 145 14.88 -6.90 6.70
CA LYS A 145 15.94 -7.44 5.83
C LYS A 145 15.39 -7.93 4.47
N VAL A 146 14.38 -7.25 3.96
CA VAL A 146 13.82 -7.50 2.63
C VAL A 146 14.76 -6.88 1.61
N VAL A 147 15.08 -7.61 0.54
CA VAL A 147 15.82 -7.07 -0.60
C VAL A 147 14.81 -6.56 -1.63
N TRP A 148 15.00 -5.34 -2.12
CA TRP A 148 14.21 -4.78 -3.22
C TRP A 148 15.09 -4.47 -4.43
N GLY A 149 14.45 -4.37 -5.60
CA GLY A 149 15.14 -4.12 -6.86
C GLY A 149 15.82 -2.76 -6.91
N VAL A 150 16.71 -2.58 -7.89
CA VAL A 150 17.51 -1.35 -8.09
C VAL A 150 16.69 -0.14 -8.57
N GLY A 151 15.42 -0.32 -8.90
CA GLY A 151 14.53 0.69 -9.50
C GLY A 151 14.02 0.25 -10.88
N ARG A 152 12.84 0.74 -11.28
CA ARG A 152 12.28 0.51 -12.63
C ARG A 152 11.46 1.70 -13.10
N GLY A 153 11.45 1.93 -14.41
CA GLY A 153 10.67 3.00 -15.03
C GLY A 153 11.10 4.40 -14.58
N SER A 154 10.15 5.33 -14.63
CA SER A 154 10.39 6.77 -14.38
C SER A 154 10.90 7.09 -12.98
N SER A 155 10.72 6.21 -11.99
CA SER A 155 11.21 6.44 -10.63
C SER A 155 12.72 6.57 -10.55
N CYS A 156 13.47 6.05 -11.53
CA CYS A 156 14.93 6.14 -11.59
C CYS A 156 15.43 7.53 -12.01
N ALA A 157 14.54 8.42 -12.46
CA ALA A 157 14.87 9.78 -12.86
C ALA A 157 14.82 10.79 -11.69
N SER A 158 14.38 10.38 -10.49
CA SER A 158 14.34 11.26 -9.32
C SER A 158 15.57 11.08 -8.43
N LEU A 159 16.26 12.19 -8.18
CA LEU A 159 17.37 12.32 -7.24
C LEU A 159 16.87 12.15 -5.80
N VAL A 160 15.69 12.68 -5.44
CA VAL A 160 15.10 12.49 -4.11
C VAL A 160 14.87 11.00 -3.83
N LEU A 161 14.30 10.25 -4.79
CA LEU A 161 14.10 8.81 -4.63
C LEU A 161 15.42 8.02 -4.55
N TYR A 162 16.47 8.50 -5.23
CA TYR A 162 17.82 7.95 -5.09
C TYR A 162 18.42 8.25 -3.71
N ILE A 163 18.25 9.48 -3.19
CA ILE A 163 18.70 9.89 -1.85
C ILE A 163 18.06 9.03 -0.76
N LEU A 164 16.77 8.72 -0.91
CA LEU A 164 16.00 7.90 0.01
C LEU A 164 16.25 6.39 -0.11
N ASP A 165 17.16 5.96 -1.00
CA ASP A 165 17.47 4.56 -1.30
C ASP A 165 16.24 3.74 -1.78
N VAL A 166 15.24 4.42 -2.35
CA VAL A 166 14.10 3.76 -3.01
C VAL A 166 14.58 3.08 -4.28
N ASN A 167 15.46 3.76 -5.02
CA ASN A 167 16.18 3.23 -6.16
C ASN A 167 17.71 3.33 -5.92
N ARG A 168 18.50 2.67 -6.77
CA ARG A 168 19.97 2.67 -6.72
C ARG A 168 20.59 3.25 -8.00
N VAL A 169 19.81 4.01 -8.76
CA VAL A 169 20.24 4.61 -10.04
C VAL A 169 20.42 6.09 -9.80
N ASP A 170 21.64 6.57 -9.94
CA ASP A 170 21.97 7.99 -9.80
C ASP A 170 21.56 8.77 -11.06
N PRO A 171 20.50 9.59 -11.01
CA PRO A 171 20.00 10.27 -12.20
C PRO A 171 20.90 11.41 -12.66
N VAL A 172 21.70 12.02 -11.78
CA VAL A 172 22.62 13.10 -12.16
C VAL A 172 23.82 12.50 -12.88
N LYS A 173 24.39 11.41 -12.34
CA LYS A 173 25.51 10.69 -12.96
C LYS A 173 25.22 10.19 -14.37
N TYR A 174 23.98 9.75 -14.63
CA TYR A 174 23.57 9.22 -15.93
C TYR A 174 22.83 10.25 -16.80
N ASP A 175 22.81 11.53 -16.40
CA ASP A 175 22.13 12.62 -17.10
C ASP A 175 20.67 12.27 -17.48
N ILE A 176 19.95 11.68 -16.52
CA ILE A 176 18.55 11.29 -16.71
C ILE A 176 17.66 12.53 -16.50
N PRO A 177 16.85 12.92 -17.49
CA PRO A 177 16.00 14.11 -17.38
C PRO A 177 14.98 13.99 -16.24
N ILE A 178 14.87 15.04 -15.41
CA ILE A 178 13.86 15.16 -14.34
C ILE A 178 12.42 15.02 -14.87
N THR A 179 12.19 15.42 -16.12
CA THR A 179 10.91 15.35 -16.83
C THR A 179 10.43 13.92 -17.06
N GLU A 180 11.32 12.92 -17.01
CA GLU A 180 10.90 11.52 -17.09
C GLU A 180 10.11 11.09 -15.86
N PHE A 181 10.40 11.67 -14.69
CA PHE A 181 9.60 11.46 -13.48
C PHE A 181 8.41 12.43 -13.42
N PHE A 182 8.67 13.72 -13.55
CA PHE A 182 7.66 14.78 -13.45
C PHE A 182 7.05 15.12 -14.82
N LYS A 183 6.49 14.12 -15.51
CA LYS A 183 5.84 14.35 -16.81
C LYS A 183 4.73 15.41 -16.66
N ARG A 184 4.67 16.34 -17.62
CA ARG A 184 3.53 17.25 -17.76
C ARG A 184 2.39 16.42 -18.35
N GLY A 185 1.31 16.27 -17.57
CA GLY A 185 0.03 15.76 -18.03
C GLY A 185 -0.74 16.81 -18.80
#